data_AF-A0A433U2F2-F1
#
_entry.id   AF-A0A433U2F2-F1
#
_cell.length_a   1.000
_cell.length_b   1.000
_cell.length_c   1.000
_cell.angle_alpha   90.00
_cell.angle_beta   90.00
_cell.angle_gamma   90.00
#
_symmetry.space_group_name_H-M   'P 1'
#
loop_
_entity.id
_entity.type
_entity.pdbx_description
1 polymer ?
#
loop_
_entity_poly.entity_id
_entity_poly.type
_entity_poly.pdbx_seq_one_letter_code
_entity_poly.pdbx_strand_id
1 'polypeptide(L)'
;VIKTCTRPKTIEQSCTRPKTIEQSCTRPKTVEQSCTRPKTVEQSCTRPKTVEQSCTRPKTVEKTCTRPKTVEQSCTRPKTVEQSCTRPKTVEQSCTRPKTVEQSCTRPKTVEQSCTRPKTVEQSCTRPKTVEQSCTRPKTVEQSCTRPKTVEKTCTRPKTVEQSCTRPKTVEQSCTRPKTVEQSCTRPKTVEQSCTRPKTVEQSCTRPKRACETCK
;
A
#
# COMPACT_ATOMS: atom_id res chain seq x y z
N VAL A 1 25.98 3.41 -2.10
CA VAL A 1 26.09 2.30 -3.08
C VAL A 1 25.16 2.63 -4.22
N ILE A 2 25.69 2.87 -5.40
CA ILE A 2 24.89 3.21 -6.59
C ILE A 2 25.13 2.10 -7.61
N LYS A 3 24.06 1.50 -8.14
CA LYS A 3 24.16 0.39 -9.09
C LYS A 3 23.15 0.56 -10.22
N THR A 4 23.66 0.57 -11.45
CA THR A 4 22.84 0.58 -12.67
C THR A 4 23.04 -0.72 -13.43
N CYS A 5 21.96 -1.39 -13.85
CA CYS A 5 22.07 -2.68 -14.55
C CYS A 5 21.10 -2.78 -15.74
N THR A 6 21.56 -3.40 -16.83
CA THR A 6 20.74 -3.68 -18.01
C THR A 6 20.71 -5.18 -18.28
N ARG A 7 19.51 -5.76 -18.25
CA ARG A 7 19.22 -7.17 -18.54
C ARG A 7 19.93 -8.22 -17.66
N PRO A 8 20.16 -8.00 -16.35
CA PRO A 8 20.74 -9.05 -15.50
C PRO A 8 19.72 -10.17 -15.26
N LYS A 9 20.20 -11.39 -15.05
CA LYS A 9 19.34 -12.49 -14.63
C LYS A 9 18.88 -12.24 -13.18
N THR A 10 19.82 -12.16 -12.26
CA THR A 10 19.55 -11.95 -10.83
C THR A 10 20.42 -10.81 -10.31
N ILE A 11 19.87 -10.01 -9.41
CA ILE A 11 20.65 -9.03 -8.65
C ILE A 11 20.28 -9.21 -7.20
N GLU A 12 21.29 -9.49 -6.38
CA GLU A 12 21.18 -9.57 -4.94
C GLU A 12 22.11 -8.52 -4.33
N GLN A 13 21.61 -7.83 -3.31
CA GLN A 13 22.40 -6.86 -2.58
C GLN A 13 22.03 -6.87 -1.10
N SER A 14 23.04 -7.06 -0.25
CA SER A 14 22.93 -6.94 1.20
C SER A 14 23.85 -5.82 1.69
N CYS A 15 23.35 -4.96 2.58
CA CYS A 15 24.12 -3.83 3.12
C CYS A 15 23.82 -3.57 4.59
N THR A 16 24.86 -3.26 5.37
CA THR A 16 24.75 -2.87 6.78
C THR A 16 25.30 -1.47 6.99
N ARG A 17 24.46 -0.57 7.54
CA ARG A 17 24.75 0.85 7.81
C ARG A 17 25.21 1.70 6.61
N PRO A 18 24.69 1.53 5.38
CA PRO A 18 25.04 2.45 4.29
C PRO A 18 24.43 3.84 4.53
N LYS A 19 25.07 4.89 4.03
CA LYS A 19 24.44 6.23 4.01
C LYS A 19 23.27 6.21 3.02
N THR A 20 23.55 5.85 1.77
CA THR A 20 22.60 5.84 0.66
C THR A 20 22.79 4.57 -0.17
N ILE A 21 21.68 3.96 -0.59
CA ILE A 21 21.67 2.93 -1.63
C ILE A 21 20.73 3.38 -2.75
N GLU A 22 21.22 3.37 -3.97
CA GLU A 22 20.45 3.66 -5.18
C GLU A 22 20.64 2.52 -6.18
N GLN A 23 19.55 1.99 -6.71
CA GLN A 23 19.59 0.92 -7.67
C GLN A 23 18.62 1.17 -8.82
N SER A 24 19.13 1.19 -10.06
CA SER A 24 18.31 1.32 -11.26
C SER A 24 18.53 0.14 -12.21
N CYS A 25 17.47 -0.55 -12.60
CA CYS A 25 17.57 -1.79 -13.37
C CYS A 25 16.53 -1.87 -14.49
N THR A 26 16.99 -2.25 -15.69
CA THR A 26 16.11 -2.47 -16.84
C THR A 26 16.11 -3.94 -17.24
N ARG A 27 14.93 -4.55 -17.34
CA ARG A 27 14.67 -5.96 -17.68
C ARG A 27 15.42 -7.00 -16.80
N PRO A 28 15.52 -6.85 -15.47
CA PRO A 28 16.03 -7.95 -14.64
C PRO A 28 15.02 -9.11 -14.59
N LYS A 29 15.46 -10.36 -14.37
CA LYS A 29 14.51 -11.42 -13.99
C LYS A 29 14.09 -11.20 -12.53
N THR A 30 15.06 -11.12 -11.63
CA THR A 30 14.85 -10.97 -10.18
C THR A 30 15.76 -9.88 -9.63
N VAL A 31 15.24 -9.08 -8.70
CA VAL A 31 16.01 -8.11 -7.91
C VAL A 31 15.64 -8.27 -6.44
N GLU A 32 16.63 -8.56 -5.61
CA GLU A 32 16.49 -8.76 -4.18
C GLU A 32 17.44 -7.82 -3.44
N GLN A 33 16.88 -7.10 -2.46
CA GLN A 33 17.66 -6.15 -1.67
C GLN A 33 17.33 -6.30 -0.19
N SER A 34 18.37 -6.51 0.62
CA SER A 34 18.27 -6.53 2.08
C SER A 34 19.17 -5.46 2.70
N CYS A 35 18.62 -4.68 3.64
CA CYS A 35 19.34 -3.54 4.18
C CYS A 35 19.09 -3.33 5.69
N THR A 36 20.15 -3.05 6.44
CA THR A 36 20.04 -2.73 7.88
C THR A 36 20.61 -1.35 8.16
N ARG A 37 19.80 -0.47 8.77
CA ARG A 37 20.14 0.92 9.16
C ARG A 37 20.65 1.82 8.01
N PRO A 38 20.08 1.82 6.80
CA PRO A 38 20.42 2.84 5.81
C PRO A 38 19.87 4.22 6.24
N LYS A 39 20.41 5.33 5.72
CA LYS A 39 19.63 6.58 5.75
C LYS A 39 18.57 6.53 4.64
N THR A 40 18.98 6.31 3.40
CA THR A 40 18.10 6.32 2.22
C THR A 40 18.29 5.06 1.38
N VAL A 41 17.19 4.52 0.85
CA VAL A 41 17.20 3.43 -0.12
C VAL A 41 16.23 3.76 -1.25
N GLU A 42 16.75 3.85 -2.47
CA GLU A 42 16.00 4.14 -3.68
C GLU A 42 16.16 2.99 -4.68
N GLN A 43 15.04 2.47 -5.18
CA GLN A 43 15.04 1.38 -6.14
C GLN A 43 14.11 1.68 -7.31
N SER A 44 14.65 1.67 -8.53
CA SER A 44 13.93 1.84 -9.78
C SER A 44 14.09 0.60 -10.67
N CYS A 45 12.98 -0.04 -11.05
CA CYS A 45 12.99 -1.21 -11.91
C CYS A 45 12.01 -1.09 -13.07
N THR A 46 12.49 -1.32 -14.30
CA THR A 46 11.65 -1.37 -15.51
C THR A 46 11.60 -2.78 -16.07
N ARG A 47 10.39 -3.34 -16.22
CA ARG A 47 10.09 -4.70 -16.68
C ARG A 47 10.78 -5.84 -15.89
N PRO A 48 10.86 -5.81 -14.55
CA PRO A 48 11.33 -6.96 -13.77
C PRO A 48 10.29 -8.11 -13.83
N LYS A 49 10.68 -9.37 -13.57
CA LYS A 49 9.67 -10.37 -13.16
C LYS A 49 9.31 -10.17 -11.69
N THR A 50 10.32 -10.18 -10.82
CA THR A 50 10.15 -10.08 -9.36
C THR A 50 11.07 -9.00 -8.79
N VAL A 51 10.58 -8.22 -7.83
CA VAL A 51 11.37 -7.23 -7.07
C VAL A 51 11.02 -7.34 -5.60
N GLU A 52 11.97 -7.77 -4.78
CA GLU A 52 11.83 -7.93 -3.33
C GLU A 52 12.76 -6.97 -2.61
N GLN A 53 12.25 -6.34 -1.55
CA GLN A 53 13.02 -5.41 -0.74
C GLN A 53 12.69 -5.60 0.74
N SER A 54 13.71 -5.80 1.56
CA SER A 54 13.60 -5.88 3.02
C SER A 54 14.53 -4.88 3.68
N CYS A 55 13.99 -4.00 4.51
CA CYS A 55 14.78 -2.97 5.18
C CYS A 55 14.44 -2.82 6.66
N THR A 56 15.48 -2.80 7.50
CA THR A 56 15.37 -2.64 8.96
C THR A 56 15.96 -1.30 9.39
N ARG A 57 15.14 -0.47 10.05
CA ARG A 57 15.47 0.88 10.55
C ARG A 57 15.98 1.86 9.48
N PRO A 58 15.42 1.93 8.26
CA PRO A 58 15.76 2.99 7.31
C PRO A 58 15.20 4.35 7.77
N LYS A 59 15.75 5.49 7.30
CA LYS A 59 14.98 6.75 7.39
C LYS A 59 13.95 6.78 6.28
N THR A 60 14.38 6.62 5.03
CA THR A 60 13.52 6.67 3.84
C THR A 60 13.74 5.45 2.96
N VAL A 61 12.66 4.91 2.41
CA VAL A 61 12.67 3.86 1.40
C VAL A 61 11.73 4.25 0.27
N GLU A 62 12.25 4.34 -0.95
CA GLU A 62 11.50 4.68 -2.15
C GLU A 62 11.64 3.57 -3.18
N LYS A 63 10.52 3.10 -3.73
CA LYS A 63 10.50 2.02 -4.71
C LYS A 63 9.59 2.36 -5.89
N THR A 64 10.18 2.45 -7.08
CA THR A 64 9.47 2.69 -8.34
C THR A 64 9.61 1.49 -9.26
N CYS A 65 8.48 0.92 -9.69
CA CYS A 65 8.45 -0.25 -10.58
C CYS A 65 7.51 -0.03 -11.78
N THR A 66 8.02 -0.21 -13.00
CA THR A 66 7.22 -0.17 -14.23
C THR A 66 7.12 -1.55 -14.84
N ARG A 67 5.90 -2.06 -14.98
CA ARG A 67 5.53 -3.39 -15.51
C ARG A 67 6.22 -4.59 -14.83
N PRO A 68 6.28 -4.66 -13.50
CA PRO A 68 6.70 -5.88 -12.79
C PRO A 68 5.63 -6.98 -12.93
N LYS A 69 5.99 -8.26 -12.72
CA LYS A 69 4.95 -9.25 -12.37
C LYS A 69 4.62 -9.10 -10.89
N THR A 70 5.61 -9.20 -10.02
CA THR A 70 5.45 -9.15 -8.56
C THR A 70 6.38 -8.11 -7.96
N VAL A 71 5.88 -7.38 -6.96
CA VAL A 71 6.66 -6.44 -6.16
C VAL A 71 6.33 -6.66 -4.69
N GLU A 72 7.34 -6.98 -3.90
CA GLU A 72 7.19 -7.18 -2.45
C GLU A 72 8.10 -6.20 -1.71
N GLN A 73 7.59 -5.64 -0.63
CA GLN A 73 8.35 -4.73 0.22
C GLN A 73 8.03 -4.99 1.70
N SER A 74 9.07 -5.24 2.49
CA SER A 74 8.98 -5.36 3.94
C SER A 74 9.87 -4.32 4.62
N CYS A 75 9.31 -3.58 5.58
CA CYS A 75 10.04 -2.55 6.31
C CYS A 75 9.76 -2.61 7.81
N THR A 76 10.82 -2.64 8.61
CA THR A 76 10.72 -2.57 10.08
C THR A 76 11.29 -1.26 10.59
N ARG A 77 10.46 -0.47 11.28
CA ARG A 77 10.78 0.85 11.84
C ARG A 77 11.33 1.89 10.83
N PRO A 78 10.77 2.03 9.62
CA PRO A 78 11.12 3.14 8.73
C PRO A 78 10.58 4.47 9.29
N LYS A 79 11.13 5.62 8.86
CA LYS A 79 10.37 6.89 9.03
C LYS A 79 9.35 6.99 7.90
N THR A 80 9.80 6.90 6.65
CA THR A 80 8.98 7.04 5.45
C THR A 80 9.19 5.84 4.53
N VAL A 81 8.11 5.35 3.93
CA VAL A 81 8.13 4.34 2.87
C VAL A 81 7.21 4.79 1.75
N GLU A 82 7.74 4.90 0.55
CA GLU A 82 7.00 5.30 -0.64
C GLU A 82 7.15 4.22 -1.72
N GLN A 83 6.02 3.84 -2.32
CA GLN A 83 6.00 2.84 -3.37
C GLN A 83 5.11 3.28 -4.53
N SER A 84 5.68 3.31 -5.73
CA SER A 84 4.99 3.67 -6.97
C SER A 84 5.10 2.55 -8.00
N CYS A 85 3.97 1.98 -8.41
CA CYS A 85 3.93 0.87 -9.37
C CYS A 85 3.01 1.14 -10.56
N THR A 86 3.53 0.96 -11.78
CA THR A 86 2.74 1.06 -13.02
C THR A 86 2.60 -0.31 -13.67
N ARG A 87 1.37 -0.77 -13.85
CA ARG A 87 0.98 -2.07 -14.45
C ARG A 87 1.63 -3.32 -13.79
N PRO A 88 1.68 -3.43 -12.45
CA PRO A 88 2.07 -4.69 -11.80
C PRO A 88 0.99 -5.77 -11.97
N LYS A 89 1.32 -7.06 -11.81
CA LYS A 89 0.27 -8.05 -11.52
C LYS A 89 -0.07 -7.98 -10.03
N THR A 90 0.93 -8.13 -9.18
CA THR A 90 0.78 -8.16 -7.72
C THR A 90 1.73 -7.16 -7.07
N VAL A 91 1.24 -6.46 -6.04
CA VAL A 91 2.04 -5.59 -5.18
C VAL A 91 1.68 -5.91 -3.74
N GLU A 92 2.69 -6.24 -2.94
CA GLU A 92 2.54 -6.55 -1.52
C GLU A 92 3.47 -5.64 -0.71
N GLN A 93 2.93 -5.05 0.34
CA GLN A 93 3.70 -4.18 1.23
C GLN A 93 3.37 -4.49 2.70
N SER A 94 4.41 -4.74 3.49
CA SER A 94 4.31 -4.96 4.94
C SER A 94 5.21 -4.00 5.70
N CYS A 95 4.63 -3.21 6.60
CA CYS A 95 5.36 -2.25 7.41
C CYS A 95 5.07 -2.39 8.91
N THR A 96 6.13 -2.49 9.72
CA THR A 96 6.03 -2.49 11.18
C THR A 96 6.60 -1.21 11.77
N ARG A 97 5.78 -0.44 12.49
CA ARG A 97 6.09 0.84 13.13
C ARG A 97 6.66 1.93 12.17
N PRO A 98 6.11 2.14 10.97
CA PRO A 98 6.46 3.29 10.14
C PRO A 98 5.94 4.60 10.75
N LYS A 99 6.49 5.76 10.39
CA LYS A 99 5.74 7.02 10.60
C LYS A 99 4.73 7.20 9.47
N THR A 100 5.20 7.17 8.23
CA THR A 100 4.39 7.38 7.03
C THR A 100 4.62 6.22 6.06
N VAL A 101 3.54 5.77 5.42
CA VAL A 101 3.57 4.82 4.31
C VAL A 101 2.67 5.35 3.21
N GLU A 102 3.22 5.53 2.02
CA GLU A 102 2.50 5.98 0.83
C GLU A 102 2.65 4.95 -0.27
N GLN A 103 1.53 4.59 -0.90
CA GLN A 103 1.51 3.65 -2.00
C GLN A 103 0.64 4.17 -3.15
N SER A 104 1.22 4.25 -4.34
CA SER A 104 0.51 4.59 -5.58
C SER A 104 0.61 3.45 -6.59
N CYS A 105 -0.53 3.03 -7.14
CA CYS A 105 -0.58 1.96 -8.13
C CYS A 105 -1.48 2.29 -9.31
N THR A 106 -0.94 2.19 -10.54
CA THR A 106 -1.73 2.34 -11.77
C THR A 106 -1.89 1.01 -12.48
N ARG A 107 -3.13 0.57 -12.66
CA ARG A 107 -3.54 -0.70 -13.31
C ARG A 107 -2.92 -1.98 -12.70
N PRO A 108 -2.89 -2.15 -11.36
CA PRO A 108 -2.52 -3.43 -10.76
C PRO A 108 -3.62 -4.49 -10.99
N LYS A 109 -3.31 -5.79 -10.89
CA LYS A 109 -4.38 -6.79 -10.66
C LYS A 109 -4.73 -6.80 -9.18
N THR A 110 -3.74 -7.02 -8.32
CA THR A 110 -3.90 -7.12 -6.87
C THR A 110 -2.93 -6.17 -6.18
N VAL A 111 -3.39 -5.51 -5.13
CA VAL A 111 -2.57 -4.72 -4.21
C VAL A 111 -2.95 -5.10 -2.79
N GLU A 112 -1.97 -5.51 -1.99
CA GLU A 112 -2.14 -5.87 -0.60
C GLU A 112 -1.19 -5.02 0.26
N GLN A 113 -1.74 -4.42 1.32
CA GLN A 113 -0.97 -3.61 2.24
C GLN A 113 -1.31 -3.97 3.68
N SER A 114 -0.27 -4.28 4.47
CA SER A 114 -0.38 -4.55 5.90
C SER A 114 0.52 -3.61 6.70
N CYS A 115 -0.06 -2.88 7.65
CA CYS A 115 0.68 -1.95 8.51
C CYS A 115 0.37 -2.16 9.99
N THR A 116 1.41 -2.31 10.80
CA THR A 116 1.29 -2.37 12.27
C THR A 116 1.88 -1.13 12.91
N ARG A 117 1.06 -0.39 13.68
CA ARG A 117 1.38 0.85 14.39
C ARG A 117 1.96 1.97 13.49
N PRO A 118 1.42 2.25 12.30
CA PRO A 118 1.80 3.44 11.53
C PRO A 118 1.29 4.73 12.20
N LYS A 119 1.86 5.90 11.89
CA LYS A 119 1.13 7.16 12.15
C LYS A 119 0.14 7.39 11.02
N THR A 120 0.62 7.43 9.78
CA THR A 120 -0.17 7.69 8.58
C THR A 120 0.05 6.58 7.56
N VAL A 121 -1.02 6.17 6.90
CA VAL A 121 -0.99 5.27 5.74
C VAL A 121 -1.89 5.87 4.67
N GLU A 122 -1.33 6.08 3.49
CA GLU A 122 -2.03 6.61 2.31
C GLU A 122 -1.88 5.62 1.16
N GLN A 123 -2.99 5.29 0.52
CA GLN A 123 -3.00 4.39 -0.64
C GLN A 123 -3.87 4.98 -1.75
N SER A 124 -3.30 5.07 -2.96
CA SER A 124 -4.00 5.51 -4.16
C SER A 124 -3.89 4.45 -5.27
N CYS A 125 -5.03 4.01 -5.80
CA CYS A 125 -5.08 3.00 -6.85
C CYS A 125 -5.97 3.43 -8.02
N THR A 126 -5.44 3.36 -9.23
CA THR A 126 -6.18 3.60 -10.47
C THR A 126 -6.39 2.30 -11.24
N ARG A 127 -7.64 1.89 -11.43
CA ARG A 127 -8.08 0.67 -12.14
C ARG A 127 -7.49 -0.65 -11.58
N PRO A 128 -7.46 -0.89 -10.26
CA PRO A 128 -7.12 -2.20 -9.71
C PRO A 128 -8.22 -3.23 -10.00
N LYS A 129 -7.92 -4.55 -9.97
CA LYS A 129 -9.00 -5.54 -9.79
C LYS A 129 -9.35 -5.61 -8.31
N THR A 130 -8.37 -5.90 -7.47
CA THR A 130 -8.54 -6.06 -6.01
C THR A 130 -7.55 -5.16 -5.29
N VAL A 131 -8.01 -4.54 -4.20
CA VAL A 131 -7.18 -3.80 -3.25
C VAL A 131 -7.57 -4.24 -1.84
N GLU A 132 -6.61 -4.70 -1.07
CA GLU A 132 -6.79 -5.11 0.32
C GLU A 132 -5.85 -4.30 1.21
N GLN A 133 -6.40 -3.73 2.28
CA GLN A 133 -5.63 -2.95 3.24
C GLN A 133 -5.98 -3.38 4.66
N SER A 134 -4.96 -3.78 5.44
CA SER A 134 -5.08 -4.12 6.84
C SER A 134 -4.18 -3.23 7.70
N CYS A 135 -4.75 -2.54 8.68
CA CYS A 135 -4.01 -1.66 9.58
C CYS A 135 -4.33 -1.94 11.05
N THR A 136 -3.29 -2.15 11.86
CA THR A 136 -3.42 -2.31 13.31
C THR A 136 -2.82 -1.11 14.04
N ARG A 137 -3.65 -0.42 14.84
CA ARG A 137 -3.31 0.78 15.62
C ARG A 137 -2.73 1.96 14.80
N PRO A 138 -3.28 2.31 13.62
CA PRO A 138 -2.86 3.52 12.91
C PRO A 138 -3.36 4.79 13.63
N LYS A 139 -2.77 5.97 13.36
CA LYS A 139 -3.48 7.23 13.67
C LYS A 139 -4.45 7.54 12.53
N THR A 140 -3.95 7.63 11.30
CA THR A 140 -4.74 7.96 10.12
C THR A 140 -4.53 6.90 9.04
N VAL A 141 -5.61 6.53 8.34
CA VAL A 141 -5.56 5.65 7.16
C VAL A 141 -6.47 6.22 6.08
N GLU A 142 -5.87 6.64 4.98
CA GLU A 142 -6.56 7.18 3.81
C GLU A 142 -6.41 6.23 2.63
N GLN A 143 -7.51 5.98 1.93
CA GLN A 143 -7.50 5.12 0.75
C GLN A 143 -8.37 5.74 -0.34
N SER A 144 -7.80 5.93 -1.53
CA SER A 144 -8.50 6.41 -2.72
C SER A 144 -8.39 5.41 -3.87
N CYS A 145 -9.52 5.02 -4.43
CA CYS A 145 -9.57 4.05 -5.54
C CYS A 145 -10.46 4.56 -6.68
N THR A 146 -9.92 4.56 -7.91
CA THR A 146 -10.68 4.86 -9.12
C THR A 146 -10.89 3.61 -9.96
N ARG A 147 -12.14 3.24 -10.20
CA ARG A 147 -12.59 2.06 -10.96
C ARG A 147 -12.02 0.70 -10.46
N PRO A 148 -12.02 0.40 -9.15
CA PRO A 148 -11.68 -0.93 -8.66
C PRO A 148 -12.79 -1.94 -8.99
N LYS A 149 -12.50 -3.25 -9.02
CA LYS A 149 -13.58 -4.25 -8.90
C LYS A 149 -13.93 -4.42 -7.42
N THR A 150 -12.96 -4.76 -6.59
CA THR A 150 -13.13 -5.00 -5.15
C THR A 150 -12.15 -4.14 -4.36
N VAL A 151 -12.60 -3.56 -3.26
CA VAL A 151 -11.78 -2.89 -2.26
C VAL A 151 -12.19 -3.39 -0.89
N GLU A 152 -11.23 -3.89 -0.12
CA GLU A 152 -11.44 -4.37 1.24
C GLU A 152 -10.50 -3.62 2.18
N LYS A 153 -11.05 -3.05 3.26
CA LYS A 153 -10.29 -2.29 4.24
C LYS A 153 -10.63 -2.73 5.65
N THR A 154 -9.64 -3.26 6.37
CA THR A 154 -9.76 -3.67 7.77
C THR A 154 -8.86 -2.82 8.66
N CYS A 155 -9.43 -2.17 9.69
CA CYS A 155 -8.68 -1.36 10.63
C CYS A 155 -9.01 -1.71 12.09
N THR A 156 -7.98 -1.97 12.90
CA THR A 156 -8.14 -2.22 14.34
C THR A 156 -7.54 -1.07 15.16
N ARG A 157 -8.38 -0.41 15.97
CA ARG A 157 -8.06 0.76 16.82
C ARG A 157 -7.42 1.95 16.06
N PRO A 158 -7.96 2.38 14.90
CA PRO A 158 -7.53 3.61 14.25
C PRO A 158 -8.00 4.85 15.02
N LYS A 159 -7.38 6.03 14.82
CA LYS A 159 -8.06 7.29 15.19
C LYS A 159 -9.01 7.69 14.06
N THR A 160 -8.49 7.85 12.84
CA THR A 160 -9.26 8.27 11.66
C THR A 160 -9.07 7.27 10.54
N VAL A 161 -10.15 6.96 9.83
CA VAL A 161 -10.15 6.13 8.64
C VAL A 161 -10.99 6.82 7.57
N GLU A 162 -10.38 7.13 6.43
CA GLU A 162 -11.06 7.73 5.30
C GLU A 162 -10.93 6.81 4.09
N GLN A 163 -12.04 6.60 3.38
CA GLN A 163 -12.05 5.81 2.15
C GLN A 163 -12.88 6.50 1.08
N SER A 164 -12.29 6.72 -0.09
CA SER A 164 -12.97 7.27 -1.26
C SER A 164 -12.87 6.33 -2.46
N CYS A 165 -14.00 5.99 -3.05
CA CYS A 165 -14.06 5.10 -4.21
C CYS A 165 -14.94 5.66 -5.33
N THR A 166 -14.39 5.74 -6.56
CA THR A 166 -15.15 6.13 -7.75
C THR A 166 -15.38 4.94 -8.67
N ARG A 167 -16.64 4.61 -8.94
CA ARG A 167 -17.11 3.47 -9.76
C ARG A 167 -16.57 2.09 -9.32
N PRO A 168 -16.58 1.72 -8.03
CA PRO A 168 -16.25 0.37 -7.60
C PRO A 168 -17.35 -0.63 -7.99
N LYS A 169 -17.05 -1.94 -8.08
CA LYS A 169 -18.12 -2.95 -8.01
C LYS A 169 -18.49 -3.21 -6.55
N THR A 170 -17.52 -3.59 -5.73
CA THR A 170 -17.70 -3.92 -4.32
C THR A 170 -16.71 -3.11 -3.48
N VAL A 171 -17.20 -2.57 -2.36
CA VAL A 171 -16.37 -1.95 -1.32
C VAL A 171 -16.81 -2.53 0.02
N GLU A 172 -15.86 -3.06 0.77
CA GLU A 172 -16.07 -3.58 2.11
C GLU A 172 -15.12 -2.88 3.08
N GLN A 173 -15.67 -2.36 4.18
CA GLN A 173 -14.90 -1.71 5.22
C GLN A 173 -15.28 -2.26 6.58
N SER A 174 -14.28 -2.72 7.34
CA SER A 174 -14.44 -3.16 8.72
C SER A 174 -13.51 -2.40 9.66
N CYS A 175 -14.07 -1.77 10.69
CA CYS A 175 -13.31 -1.01 11.69
C CYS A 175 -13.66 -1.42 13.11
N THR A 176 -12.68 -1.84 13.90
CA THR A 176 -12.86 -2.12 15.34
C THR A 176 -12.27 -0.99 16.19
N ARG A 177 -13.10 -0.37 17.03
CA ARG A 177 -12.78 0.76 17.93
C ARG A 177 -12.14 1.97 17.23
N PRO A 178 -12.69 2.47 16.10
CA PRO A 178 -12.24 3.73 15.51
C PRO A 178 -12.67 4.94 16.36
N LYS A 179 -12.02 6.11 16.22
CA LYS A 179 -12.66 7.36 16.65
C LYS A 179 -13.58 7.86 15.52
N THR A 180 -13.04 8.06 14.34
CA THR A 180 -13.76 8.58 13.16
C THR A 180 -13.58 7.62 11.99
N VAL A 181 -14.67 7.36 11.27
CA VAL A 181 -14.68 6.64 10.00
C VAL A 181 -15.49 7.43 8.99
N GLU A 182 -14.90 7.74 7.85
CA GLU A 182 -15.56 8.40 6.73
C GLU A 182 -15.43 7.54 5.48
N GLN A 183 -16.55 7.26 4.83
CA GLN A 183 -16.58 6.52 3.58
C GLN A 183 -17.38 7.29 2.53
N SER A 184 -16.77 7.53 1.37
CA SER A 184 -17.40 8.14 0.21
C SER A 184 -17.31 7.25 -1.02
N CYS A 185 -18.44 6.91 -1.61
CA CYS A 185 -18.51 6.09 -2.82
C CYS A 185 -19.36 6.74 -3.90
N THR A 186 -18.82 6.87 -5.11
CA THR A 186 -19.56 7.36 -6.29
C THR A 186 -19.84 6.24 -7.27
N ARG A 187 -21.12 5.96 -7.55
CA ARG A 187 -21.61 4.89 -8.44
C ARG A 187 -21.09 3.47 -8.11
N PRO A 188 -21.14 3.01 -6.85
CA PRO A 188 -20.81 1.63 -6.50
C PRO A 188 -21.92 0.65 -6.95
N LYS A 189 -21.61 -0.65 -7.09
CA LYS A 189 -22.68 -1.67 -7.11
C LYS A 189 -23.07 -2.07 -5.68
N THR A 190 -22.09 -2.45 -4.87
CA THR A 190 -22.27 -2.88 -3.48
C THR A 190 -21.31 -2.12 -2.58
N VAL A 191 -21.79 -1.64 -1.45
CA VAL A 191 -20.97 -1.09 -0.36
C VAL A 191 -21.43 -1.72 0.94
N GLU A 192 -20.48 -2.27 1.71
CA GLU A 192 -20.71 -2.79 3.05
C GLU A 192 -19.75 -2.12 4.02
N GLN A 193 -20.30 -1.58 5.10
CA GLN A 193 -19.52 -0.97 6.16
C GLN A 193 -19.91 -1.56 7.51
N SER A 194 -18.92 -2.05 8.23
CA SER A 194 -19.07 -2.58 9.59
C SER A 194 -18.15 -1.83 10.54
N CYS A 195 -18.70 -1.28 11.63
CA CYS A 195 -17.91 -0.70 12.71
C CYS A 195 -18.31 -1.27 14.06
N THR A 196 -17.34 -1.51 14.93
CA THR A 196 -17.57 -1.94 16.32
C THR A 196 -16.98 -0.91 17.27
N ARG A 197 -17.80 -0.30 18.13
CA ARG A 197 -17.50 0.77 19.08
C ARG A 197 -16.85 2.03 18.44
N PRO A 198 -17.42 2.62 17.37
CA PRO A 198 -16.97 3.90 16.85
C PRO A 198 -17.36 5.08 17.77
N LYS A 199 -16.73 6.24 17.60
CA LYS A 199 -17.29 7.51 18.13
C LYS A 199 -18.12 8.23 17.08
N THR A 200 -17.63 8.27 15.84
CA THR A 200 -18.26 8.94 14.70
C THR A 200 -18.09 8.06 13.46
N VAL A 201 -19.16 7.92 12.70
CA VAL A 201 -19.17 7.22 11.41
C VAL A 201 -19.99 8.06 10.44
N GLU A 202 -19.43 8.33 9.27
CA GLU A 202 -20.12 8.98 8.17
C GLU A 202 -19.97 8.13 6.90
N GLN A 203 -21.10 7.84 6.25
CA GLN A 203 -21.13 7.14 4.98
C GLN A 203 -21.91 7.98 3.95
N SER A 204 -21.28 8.23 2.81
CA SER A 204 -21.89 8.91 1.66
C SER A 204 -21.77 8.05 0.41
N CYS A 205 -22.91 7.63 -0.15
CA CYS A 205 -22.96 6.85 -1.38
C CYS A 205 -23.83 7.53 -2.42
N THR A 206 -23.25 7.96 -3.54
CA THR A 206 -24.02 8.52 -4.66
C THR A 206 -24.34 7.44 -5.69
N ARG A 207 -25.63 7.21 -5.95
CA ARG A 207 -26.15 6.24 -6.94
C ARG A 207 -25.66 4.79 -6.73
N PRO A 208 -25.75 4.21 -5.51
CA PRO A 208 -25.46 2.80 -5.26
C PRO A 208 -26.55 1.88 -5.83
N LYS A 209 -26.23 0.60 -6.12
CA LYS A 209 -27.27 -0.43 -6.28
C LYS A 209 -27.68 -1.05 -4.94
N ARG A 210 -26.72 -1.25 -4.04
CA ARG A 210 -26.89 -1.72 -2.66
C ARG A 210 -25.87 -1.04 -1.76
N ALA A 211 -26.30 -0.60 -0.59
CA ALA A 211 -25.47 -0.08 0.49
C ALA A 211 -25.99 -0.64 1.81
N CYS A 212 -25.09 -1.17 2.64
CA CYS A 212 -25.39 -1.69 3.98
C CYS A 212 -24.39 -1.07 4.95
N GLU A 213 -24.90 -0.52 6.05
CA GLU A 213 -24.10 -0.03 7.17
C GLU A 213 -24.52 -0.75 8.44
N THR A 214 -23.56 -1.28 9.20
CA THR A 214 -23.80 -1.89 10.50
C THR A 214 -22.77 -1.38 11.50
N CYS A 215 -23.21 -0.48 12.38
CA CYS A 215 -22.39 0.07 13.45
C CYS A 215 -22.93 -0.43 14.81
N LYS A 216 -22.11 -1.20 15.52
CA LYS A 216 -22.29 -1.62 16.92
C LYS A 216 -21.28 -0.90 17.81
#